data_AF-A0A9D9Z342-F1
#
_entry.id   AF-A0A9D9Z342-F1
#
_cell.length_a   1.000
_cell.length_b   1.000
_cell.length_c   1.000
_cell.angle_alpha   90.00
_cell.angle_beta   90.00
_cell.angle_gamma   90.00
#
_symmetry.space_group_name_H-M   'P 1'
#
loop_
_entity.id
_entity.type
_entity.pdbx_description
1 polymer ?
#
loop_
_entity_poly.entity_id
_entity_poly.type
_entity_poly.pdbx_seq_one_letter_code
_entity_poly.pdbx_strand_id
1 'polypeptide(L)'
;MVVLSALAIVFRIVFGAFPNIKPVTAIFLVSLSHFTLFEGWILMGLTMIGSGLLFGFGVVVLWQVLSFGLVQLIWWILIRPQILKERIPLWLQSLVAGCFVFIYGMSISLLTAIQFGIHPIIYWLNGIVFDCLHMISTVLFYPIIHHIFRRFYK
;
A
#
# COMPACT_ATOMS: atom_id res chain seq x y z
N MET A 1 14.17 -8.98 -2.84
CA MET A 1 13.34 -8.10 -3.71
C MET A 1 12.48 -8.87 -4.68
N VAL A 2 13.06 -9.58 -5.66
CA VAL A 2 12.28 -10.24 -6.73
C VAL A 2 11.21 -11.20 -6.18
N VAL A 3 11.54 -12.03 -5.19
CA VAL A 3 10.58 -12.96 -4.55
C VAL A 3 9.45 -12.21 -3.83
N LEU A 4 9.73 -11.08 -3.19
CA LEU A 4 8.74 -10.26 -2.50
C LEU A 4 7.83 -9.53 -3.49
N SER A 5 8.39 -9.02 -4.59
CA SER A 5 7.61 -8.43 -5.68
C SER A 5 6.70 -9.48 -6.32
N ALA A 6 7.20 -10.68 -6.58
CA ALA A 6 6.42 -11.79 -7.11
C ALA A 6 5.28 -12.18 -6.15
N LEU A 7 5.56 -12.30 -4.85
CA LEU A 7 4.55 -12.58 -3.82
C LEU A 7 3.47 -11.48 -3.78
N ALA A 8 3.87 -10.20 -3.82
CA ALA A 8 2.95 -9.08 -3.84
C ALA A 8 2.07 -9.06 -5.11
N ILE A 9 2.63 -9.43 -6.26
CA ILE A 9 1.89 -9.60 -7.52
C ILE A 9 0.90 -10.75 -7.40
N VAL A 10 1.31 -11.93 -6.90
CA VAL A 10 0.42 -13.08 -6.68
C VAL A 10 -0.72 -12.71 -5.75
N PHE A 11 -0.45 -12.01 -4.64
CA PHE A 11 -1.50 -11.53 -3.76
C PHE A 11 -2.44 -10.55 -4.45
N ARG A 12 -1.94 -9.62 -5.27
CA ARG A 12 -2.81 -8.74 -6.05
C ARG A 12 -3.68 -9.51 -7.05
N ILE A 13 -3.20 -10.62 -7.62
CA ILE A 13 -3.95 -11.46 -8.54
C ILE A 13 -5.03 -12.24 -7.79
N VAL A 14 -4.65 -13.00 -6.76
CA VAL A 14 -5.57 -13.85 -5.97
C VAL A 14 -6.65 -13.01 -5.30
N PHE A 15 -6.26 -11.86 -4.73
CA PHE A 15 -7.20 -10.94 -4.10
C PHE A 15 -7.84 -9.96 -5.09
N GLY A 16 -7.47 -9.98 -6.37
CA GLY A 16 -8.07 -9.15 -7.42
C GLY A 16 -9.55 -9.49 -7.67
N ALA A 17 -9.95 -10.73 -7.38
CA ALA A 17 -11.33 -11.18 -7.44
C ALA A 17 -12.21 -10.59 -6.31
N PHE A 18 -11.60 -10.13 -5.21
CA PHE A 18 -12.32 -9.51 -4.10
C PHE A 18 -12.30 -7.99 -4.22
N PRO A 19 -13.47 -7.31 -4.12
CA PRO A 19 -13.52 -5.86 -4.19
C PRO A 19 -12.75 -5.22 -3.01
N ASN A 20 -11.61 -4.61 -3.32
CA ASN A 20 -10.78 -3.78 -2.43
C ASN A 20 -10.25 -4.45 -1.13
N ILE A 21 -10.35 -5.77 -0.99
CA ILE A 21 -9.61 -6.53 0.02
C ILE A 21 -8.22 -6.80 -0.55
N LYS A 22 -7.27 -5.87 -0.37
CA LYS A 22 -5.92 -5.99 -0.94
C LYS A 22 -4.87 -5.92 0.18
N PRO A 23 -4.04 -6.96 0.39
CA PRO A 23 -2.96 -6.92 1.38
C PRO A 23 -1.73 -6.12 0.90
N VAL A 24 -1.80 -5.48 -0.27
CA VAL A 24 -0.63 -4.87 -0.92
C VAL A 24 -0.03 -3.71 -0.11
N THR A 25 -0.86 -2.85 0.48
CA THR A 25 -0.38 -1.74 1.32
C THR A 25 0.40 -2.27 2.51
N ALA A 26 -0.11 -3.33 3.15
CA ALA A 26 0.57 -3.96 4.27
C ALA A 26 1.96 -4.51 3.86
N ILE A 27 2.08 -5.13 2.68
CA ILE A 27 3.38 -5.61 2.16
C ILE A 27 4.36 -4.45 2.01
N PHE A 28 3.93 -3.34 1.38
CA PHE A 28 4.80 -2.19 1.18
C PHE A 28 5.24 -1.57 2.49
N LEU A 29 4.33 -1.34 3.43
CA LEU A 29 4.67 -0.70 4.71
C LEU A 29 5.54 -1.58 5.61
N VAL A 30 5.31 -2.90 5.65
CA VAL A 30 6.18 -3.84 6.39
C VAL A 30 7.56 -3.94 5.76
N SER A 31 7.65 -3.87 4.42
CA SER A 31 8.93 -3.94 3.72
C SER A 31 9.88 -2.81 4.13
N LEU A 32 9.34 -1.63 4.43
CA LEU A 32 10.11 -0.46 4.88
C LEU A 32 10.71 -0.62 6.29
N SER A 33 10.30 -1.63 7.06
CA SER A 33 10.96 -1.97 8.32
C SER A 33 12.30 -2.67 8.10
N HIS A 34 12.50 -3.33 6.95
CA HIS A 34 13.68 -4.16 6.67
C HIS A 34 14.56 -3.59 5.54
N PHE A 35 13.99 -2.81 4.63
CA PHE A 35 14.68 -2.27 3.46
C PHE A 35 14.77 -0.76 3.49
N THR A 36 15.54 -0.18 2.57
CA THR A 36 15.59 1.27 2.35
C THR A 36 14.35 1.78 1.61
N LEU A 37 14.07 3.09 1.68
CA LEU A 37 12.98 3.71 0.92
C LEU A 37 13.10 3.45 -0.59
N PHE A 38 14.32 3.53 -1.12
CA PHE A 38 14.58 3.30 -2.55
C PHE A 38 14.25 1.87 -2.95
N GLU A 39 14.65 0.88 -2.15
CA GLU A 39 14.29 -0.52 -2.36
C GLU A 39 12.78 -0.76 -2.24
N GLY A 40 12.10 -0.11 -1.30
CA GLY A 40 10.65 -0.15 -1.15
C GLY A 40 9.91 0.42 -2.38
N TRP A 41 10.43 1.51 -2.96
CA TRP A 41 9.91 2.07 -4.20
C TRP A 41 10.13 1.14 -5.40
N ILE A 42 11.29 0.47 -5.49
CA ILE A 42 11.52 -0.54 -6.53
C ILE A 42 10.53 -1.71 -6.38
N LEU A 43 10.36 -2.24 -5.16
CA LEU A 43 9.38 -3.30 -4.86
C LEU A 43 7.97 -2.90 -5.30
N MET A 44 7.54 -1.69 -4.93
CA MET A 44 6.24 -1.15 -5.30
C MET A 44 6.11 -0.94 -6.81
N GLY A 45 7.10 -0.33 -7.46
CA GLY A 45 7.10 -0.08 -8.90
C GLY A 45 6.98 -1.38 -9.70
N LEU A 46 7.81 -2.38 -9.38
CA LEU A 46 7.73 -3.71 -10.00
C LEU A 46 6.37 -4.37 -9.78
N THR A 47 5.79 -4.23 -8.58
CA THR A 47 4.47 -4.80 -8.26
C THR A 47 3.36 -4.11 -9.05
N MET A 48 3.38 -2.77 -9.15
CA MET A 48 2.35 -2.00 -9.86
C MET A 48 2.44 -2.24 -11.37
N ILE A 49 3.64 -2.20 -11.95
CA ILE A 49 3.85 -2.46 -13.38
C ILE A 49 3.51 -3.92 -13.69
N GLY A 50 4.05 -4.87 -12.93
CA GLY A 50 3.84 -6.30 -13.17
C GLY A 50 2.37 -6.73 -13.07
N SER A 51 1.65 -6.26 -12.05
CA SER A 51 0.20 -6.51 -11.96
C SER A 51 -0.61 -5.68 -12.97
N GLY A 52 -0.15 -4.49 -13.34
CA GLY A 52 -0.77 -3.64 -14.35
C GLY A 52 -0.78 -4.29 -15.73
N LEU A 53 0.25 -5.07 -16.09
CA LEU A 53 0.25 -5.84 -17.34
C LEU A 53 -0.89 -6.87 -17.42
N LEU A 54 -1.37 -7.37 -16.28
CA LEU A 54 -2.45 -8.36 -16.21
C LEU A 54 -3.84 -7.71 -16.11
N PHE A 55 -3.96 -6.60 -15.39
CA PHE A 55 -5.23 -5.92 -15.15
C PHE A 55 -5.55 -4.79 -16.14
N GLY A 56 -4.65 -4.51 -17.08
CA GLY A 56 -4.72 -3.38 -17.99
C GLY A 56 -3.74 -2.28 -17.57
N PHE A 57 -2.75 -2.04 -18.43
CA PHE A 57 -1.73 -1.02 -18.20
C PHE A 57 -2.26 0.34 -18.66
N GLY A 58 -2.16 1.37 -17.82
CA GLY A 58 -2.69 2.69 -18.14
C GLY A 58 -2.33 3.74 -17.10
N VAL A 59 -2.87 4.95 -17.29
CA VAL A 59 -2.61 6.12 -16.44
C VAL A 59 -2.94 5.84 -14.96
N VAL A 60 -3.93 4.97 -14.69
CA VAL A 60 -4.28 4.53 -13.34
C VAL A 60 -3.10 3.88 -12.62
N VAL A 61 -2.24 3.11 -13.32
CA VAL A 61 -1.04 2.50 -12.73
C VAL A 61 -0.05 3.60 -12.30
N LEU A 62 0.09 4.67 -13.09
CA LEU A 62 0.93 5.82 -12.73
C LEU A 62 0.41 6.50 -11.47
N TRP A 63 -0.91 6.70 -11.35
CA TRP A 63 -1.52 7.24 -10.13
C TRP A 63 -1.31 6.32 -8.92
N GLN A 64 -1.39 5.01 -9.10
CA GLN A 64 -1.08 4.06 -8.02
C GLN A 64 0.37 4.19 -7.55
N VAL A 65 1.33 4.28 -8.49
CA VAL A 65 2.76 4.43 -8.18
C VAL A 65 3.02 5.74 -7.42
N LEU A 66 2.45 6.86 -7.87
CA LEU A 66 2.62 8.15 -7.20
C LEU A 66 1.98 8.17 -5.81
N SER A 67 0.75 7.68 -5.68
CA SER A 67 0.03 7.60 -4.41
C SER A 67 0.74 6.70 -3.40
N PHE A 68 1.19 5.51 -3.81
CA PHE A 68 1.95 4.63 -2.92
C PHE A 68 3.34 5.18 -2.61
N GLY A 69 3.97 5.89 -3.56
CA GLY A 69 5.24 6.58 -3.34
C GLY A 69 5.13 7.60 -2.21
N LEU A 70 4.08 8.42 -2.23
CA LEU A 70 3.77 9.40 -1.18
C LEU A 70 3.56 8.72 0.18
N VAL A 71 2.72 7.68 0.22
CA VAL A 71 2.41 6.92 1.43
C VAL A 71 3.67 6.30 2.05
N GLN A 72 4.52 5.68 1.22
CA GLN A 72 5.78 5.10 1.65
C GLN A 72 6.77 6.16 2.17
N LEU A 73 6.84 7.32 1.51
CA LEU A 73 7.69 8.43 1.94
C LEU A 73 7.27 8.93 3.33
N ILE A 74 5.98 9.18 3.54
CA ILE A 74 5.45 9.65 4.83
C ILE A 74 5.71 8.59 5.92
N TRP A 75 5.46 7.31 5.61
CA TRP A 75 5.69 6.21 6.55
C TRP A 75 7.17 6.10 6.93
N TRP A 76 8.06 6.19 5.95
CA TRP A 76 9.51 6.13 6.14
C TRP A 76 10.04 7.23 7.05
N ILE A 77 9.52 8.45 6.91
CA ILE A 77 9.97 9.60 7.69
C ILE A 77 9.37 9.57 9.11
N LEU A 78 8.07 9.30 9.24
CA LEU A 78 7.35 9.49 10.51
C LEU A 78 7.28 8.22 11.37
N ILE A 79 7.01 7.08 10.75
CA ILE A 79 6.64 5.85 11.47
C ILE A 79 7.83 4.92 11.63
N ARG A 80 8.60 4.69 10.58
CA ARG A 80 9.77 3.80 10.63
C ARG A 80 10.73 4.12 11.79
N PRO A 81 11.12 5.38 12.08
CA PRO A 81 12.02 5.67 13.18
C PRO A 81 11.43 5.27 14.55
N GLN A 82 10.11 5.28 14.67
CA GLN A 82 9.41 4.83 15.89
C GLN A 82 9.36 3.31 16.00
N ILE A 83 9.21 2.61 14.86
CA ILE A 83 9.29 1.14 14.79
C ILE A 83 10.69 0.67 15.20
N LEU A 84 11.74 1.27 14.64
CA LEU A 84 13.13 0.88 14.92
C LEU A 84 13.56 1.16 16.37
N LYS A 85 12.92 2.13 17.03
CA LYS A 85 13.12 2.43 18.45
C LYS A 85 12.18 1.62 19.36
N GLU A 86 11.43 0.67 18.79
CA GLU A 86 10.44 -0.17 19.48
C GLU A 86 9.38 0.63 20.26
N ARG A 87 9.11 1.87 19.85
CA ARG A 87 8.17 2.78 20.54
C ARG A 87 6.71 2.48 20.26
N ILE A 88 6.43 1.80 19.15
CA ILE A 88 5.08 1.46 18.74
C ILE A 88 4.90 -0.05 18.65
N PRO A 89 3.97 -0.65 19.42
CA PRO A 89 3.72 -2.08 19.38
C PRO A 89 3.08 -2.50 18.06
N LEU A 90 3.18 -3.78 17.70
CA LEU A 90 2.71 -4.31 16.41
C LEU A 90 1.22 -4.03 16.13
N TRP A 91 0.36 -4.12 17.14
CA TRP A 91 -1.07 -3.83 16.99
C TRP A 91 -1.31 -2.36 16.59
N LEU A 92 -0.53 -1.43 17.15
CA LEU A 92 -0.62 -0.02 16.83
C LEU A 92 -0.02 0.27 15.45
N GLN A 93 1.09 -0.38 15.08
CA GLN A 93 1.64 -0.30 13.73
C GLN A 93 0.59 -0.72 12.68
N SER A 94 -0.14 -1.80 12.95
CA SER A 94 -1.21 -2.28 12.09
C SER A 94 -2.35 -1.25 11.93
N LEU A 95 -2.81 -0.66 13.04
CA LEU A 95 -3.85 0.36 13.02
C LEU A 95 -3.40 1.62 12.24
N VAL A 96 -2.18 2.08 12.48
CA VAL A 96 -1.60 3.24 11.77
C VAL A 96 -1.43 2.92 10.29
N ALA A 97 -1.00 1.71 9.93
CA ALA A 97 -0.94 1.27 8.53
C ALA A 97 -2.32 1.30 7.86
N GLY A 98 -3.37 0.90 8.58
CA GLY A 98 -4.76 1.06 8.16
C GLY A 98 -5.11 2.53 7.87
N CYS A 99 -4.78 3.46 8.77
CA CYS A 99 -5.05 4.88 8.56
C CYS A 99 -4.34 5.45 7.31
N PHE A 100 -3.13 4.98 7.00
CA PHE A 100 -2.40 5.39 5.81
C PHE A 100 -3.08 4.98 4.50
N VAL A 101 -4.02 4.01 4.54
CA VAL A 101 -4.87 3.68 3.39
C VAL A 101 -5.75 4.85 2.97
N PHE A 102 -6.23 5.69 3.90
CA PHE A 102 -7.01 6.87 3.52
C PHE A 102 -6.14 7.93 2.84
N ILE A 103 -4.86 8.05 3.19
CA ILE A 103 -3.92 8.92 2.46
C ILE A 103 -3.74 8.41 1.03
N TYR A 104 -3.60 7.09 0.86
CA TYR A 104 -3.60 6.47 -0.46
C TYR A 104 -4.90 6.77 -1.22
N GLY A 105 -6.05 6.48 -0.63
CA GLY A 105 -7.38 6.66 -1.23
C GLY A 105 -7.66 8.10 -1.64
N MET A 106 -7.34 9.06 -0.78
CA MET A 106 -7.45 10.48 -1.07
C MET A 106 -6.53 10.90 -2.21
N SER A 107 -5.26 10.49 -2.19
CA SER A 107 -4.29 10.90 -3.22
C SER A 107 -4.64 10.32 -4.60
N ILE A 108 -5.02 9.05 -4.69
CA ILE A 108 -5.39 8.43 -5.97
C ILE A 108 -6.71 9.00 -6.48
N SER A 109 -7.67 9.27 -5.58
CA SER A 109 -8.96 9.89 -5.92
C SER A 109 -8.77 11.30 -6.46
N LEU A 110 -7.89 12.10 -5.85
CA LEU A 110 -7.57 13.44 -6.31
C LEU A 110 -6.96 13.43 -7.72
N LEU A 111 -5.94 12.60 -7.96
CA LEU A 111 -5.29 12.49 -9.27
C LEU A 111 -6.29 12.03 -10.35
N THR A 112 -7.14 11.07 -10.01
CA THR A 112 -8.18 10.56 -10.92
C THR A 112 -9.25 11.61 -11.20
N ALA A 113 -9.69 12.35 -10.18
CA ALA A 113 -10.68 13.40 -10.34
C ALA A 113 -10.17 14.54 -11.23
N ILE A 114 -8.90 14.94 -11.07
CA ILE A 114 -8.24 15.93 -11.94
C ILE A 114 -8.20 15.42 -13.38
N GLN A 115 -7.84 14.15 -13.61
CA GLN A 115 -7.78 13.56 -14.95
C GLN A 115 -9.13 13.64 -15.68
N PHE A 116 -10.24 13.41 -14.98
CA PHE A 116 -11.57 13.38 -15.57
C PHE A 116 -12.37 14.69 -15.42
N GLY A 117 -11.79 15.74 -14.82
CA GLY A 117 -12.48 17.01 -14.57
C GLY A 117 -13.65 16.91 -13.58
N ILE A 118 -13.60 15.94 -12.66
CA ILE A 118 -14.64 15.71 -11.65
C ILE A 118 -14.25 16.45 -10.36
N HIS A 119 -15.23 16.92 -9.58
CA HIS A 119 -14.96 17.55 -8.29
C HIS A 119 -14.25 16.58 -7.32
N PRO A 120 -13.00 16.86 -6.88
CA PRO A 120 -12.16 15.87 -6.18
C PRO A 120 -12.75 15.35 -4.88
N ILE A 121 -13.40 16.21 -4.10
CA ILE A 121 -13.99 15.83 -2.81
C ILE A 121 -15.17 14.88 -3.02
N ILE A 122 -16.02 15.13 -4.02
CA ILE A 122 -17.20 14.30 -4.29
C ILE A 122 -16.74 12.92 -4.78
N TYR A 123 -15.74 12.90 -5.66
CA TYR A 123 -15.15 11.66 -6.16
C TYR A 123 -14.57 10.81 -5.02
N TRP A 124 -13.81 11.44 -4.10
CA TRP A 124 -13.25 10.74 -2.96
C TRP A 124 -14.31 10.25 -1.97
N LEU A 125 -15.32 11.05 -1.66
CA LEU A 125 -16.42 10.65 -0.76
C LEU A 125 -17.18 9.43 -1.28
N ASN A 126 -17.39 9.33 -2.60
CA ASN A 126 -18.00 8.14 -3.21
C ASN A 126 -17.11 6.90 -3.11
N GLY A 127 -15.78 7.09 -3.00
CA GLY A 127 -14.81 6.01 -2.86
C GLY A 127 -14.59 5.52 -1.42
N ILE A 128 -15.14 6.21 -0.41
CA ILE A 128 -14.77 5.98 0.99
C ILE A 128 -15.09 4.57 1.50
N VAL A 129 -16.15 3.95 0.99
CA VAL A 129 -16.51 2.56 1.34
C VAL A 129 -15.39 1.60 0.91
N PHE A 130 -14.79 1.84 -0.25
CA PHE A 130 -13.67 1.04 -0.75
C PHE A 130 -12.39 1.28 0.06
N ASP A 131 -12.14 2.52 0.49
CA ASP A 131 -11.02 2.85 1.38
C ASP A 131 -11.18 2.16 2.75
N CYS A 132 -12.40 2.10 3.29
CA CYS A 132 -12.69 1.37 4.53
C CYS A 132 -12.42 -0.14 4.40
N LEU A 133 -12.85 -0.77 3.30
CA LEU A 133 -12.56 -2.19 3.06
C LEU A 133 -11.05 -2.45 2.95
N HIS A 134 -10.33 -1.56 2.26
CA HIS A 134 -8.89 -1.65 2.11
C HIS A 134 -8.16 -1.39 3.44
N MET A 135 -8.66 -0.48 4.28
CA MET A 135 -8.16 -0.28 5.65
C MET A 135 -8.30 -1.56 6.47
N ILE A 136 -9.50 -2.15 6.51
CA ILE A 136 -9.76 -3.39 7.28
C ILE A 136 -8.82 -4.51 6.81
N SER A 137 -8.70 -4.69 5.50
CA SER A 137 -7.76 -5.64 4.91
C SER A 137 -6.32 -5.38 5.37
N THR A 138 -5.86 -4.12 5.28
CA THR A 138 -4.49 -3.75 5.69
C THR A 138 -4.25 -4.05 7.18
N VAL A 139 -5.19 -3.71 8.06
CA VAL A 139 -5.08 -3.97 9.51
C VAL A 139 -5.02 -5.49 9.81
N LEU A 140 -5.79 -6.29 9.09
CA LEU A 140 -5.80 -7.75 9.29
C LEU A 140 -4.51 -8.41 8.78
N PHE A 141 -4.02 -7.99 7.61
CA PHE A 141 -2.86 -8.61 6.98
C PHE A 141 -1.51 -8.09 7.48
N TYR A 142 -1.43 -6.88 8.02
CA TYR A 142 -0.18 -6.30 8.52
C TYR A 142 0.59 -7.20 9.52
N PRO A 143 -0.02 -7.71 10.62
CA PRO A 143 0.70 -8.56 11.56
C PRO A 143 1.13 -9.90 10.95
N ILE A 144 0.31 -10.46 10.05
CA ILE A 144 0.61 -11.71 9.35
C ILE A 144 1.85 -11.53 8.47
N ILE A 145 1.88 -10.47 7.67
CA ILE A 145 3.00 -10.16 6.78
C ILE A 145 4.25 -9.83 7.60
N HIS A 146 4.11 -9.04 8.67
CA HIS A 146 5.22 -8.74 9.58
C HIS A 146 5.86 -10.03 10.14
N HIS A 147 5.04 -10.99 10.57
CA HIS A 147 5.53 -12.27 11.08
C HIS A 147 6.26 -13.10 10.01
N ILE A 148 5.75 -13.09 8.77
CA ILE A 148 6.42 -13.75 7.65
C ILE A 148 7.78 -13.09 7.39
N PHE A 149 7.85 -11.76 7.31
CA PHE A 149 9.09 -11.03 7.03
C PHE A 149 10.17 -11.27 8.10
N ARG A 150 9.80 -11.25 9.38
CA ARG A 150 10.72 -11.51 10.51
C ARG A 150 11.37 -12.90 10.43
N ARG A 151 10.76 -13.88 9.78
CA ARG A 151 11.35 -15.21 9.60
C ARG A 151 12.46 -15.24 8.53
N PHE A 152 12.35 -14.40 7.51
CA PHE A 152 13.27 -14.39 6.36
C PHE A 152 14.37 -13.33 6.49
N TYR A 153 14.08 -12.24 7.19
CA TYR A 153 14.99 -11.10 7.36
C TYR A 153 15.16 -10.88 8.86
N LYS A 154 16.29 -11.35 9.41
CA LYS A 154 16.72 -11.06 10.79
C LYS A 154 17.44 -9.72 10.83
#